data_AF-A0A953TF83-F1
#
_entry.id   AF-A0A953TF83-F1
#
_cell.length_a   1.000
_cell.length_b   1.000
_cell.length_c   1.000
_cell.angle_alpha   90.00
_cell.angle_beta   90.00
_cell.angle_gamma   90.00
#
_symmetry.space_group_name_H-M   'P 1'
#
loop_
_entity.id
_entity.type
_entity.pdbx_description
1 polymer ?
#
loop_
_entity_poly.entity_id
_entity_poly.type
_entity_poly.pdbx_seq_one_letter_code
_entity_poly.pdbx_strand_id
1 'polypeptide(L)' 'MKHRTPRGFKRIPAWMFHSRLPVDAETRLITSYLLTSGSANHPTVSELSDALCMDAKTVRRNVYKLEELGLLKVIRRAK' A
#
# COMPACT_ATOMS: atom_id res chain seq x y z
N MET A 1 22.68 5.76 -14.44
CA MET A 1 22.46 6.69 -13.30
C MET A 1 21.45 6.08 -12.34
N LYS A 2 21.78 5.89 -11.06
CA LYS A 2 20.82 5.40 -10.05
C LYS A 2 20.01 6.60 -9.56
N HIS A 3 18.78 6.77 -10.03
CA HIS A 3 17.87 7.78 -9.47
C HIS A 3 17.65 7.45 -7.98
N ARG A 4 18.22 8.25 -7.07
CA ARG A 4 17.87 8.20 -5.65
C ARG A 4 16.56 8.97 -5.47
N THR A 5 15.60 8.39 -4.76
CA THR A 5 14.40 9.14 -4.36
C THR A 5 14.85 10.27 -3.44
N PRO A 6 14.37 11.50 -3.64
CA PRO A 6 14.59 12.58 -2.68
C PRO A 6 14.05 12.17 -1.30
N ARG A 7 14.72 12.63 -0.24
CA ARG A 7 14.27 12.38 1.14
C ARG A 7 12.85 12.95 1.34
N GLY A 8 11.98 12.18 1.99
CA GLY A 8 10.58 12.56 2.25
C GLY A 8 9.58 12.13 1.18
N PHE A 9 10.01 11.56 0.05
CA PHE A 9 9.10 11.10 -1.01
C PHE A 9 8.97 9.59 -1.03
N LYS A 10 7.73 9.10 -1.18
CA LYS A 10 7.42 7.67 -1.35
C LYS A 10 7.34 7.31 -2.83
N ARG A 11 7.82 6.11 -3.18
CA ARG A 11 7.82 5.62 -4.56
C ARG A 11 6.55 4.87 -4.89
N ILE A 12 5.92 5.27 -6.00
CA ILE A 12 4.85 4.48 -6.62
C ILE A 12 5.41 3.82 -7.89
N PRO A 13 5.46 2.49 -7.96
CA PRO A 13 5.78 1.77 -9.19
C PRO A 13 4.97 2.25 -10.40
N ALA A 14 5.64 2.55 -11.51
CA ALA A 14 5.02 3.05 -12.73
C ALA A 14 3.94 2.11 -13.31
N TRP A 15 4.11 0.79 -13.13
CA TRP A 15 3.11 -0.20 -13.58
C TRP A 15 1.74 0.01 -12.93
N MET A 16 1.64 0.64 -11.75
CA MET A 16 0.34 0.95 -11.14
C MET A 16 -0.45 2.02 -11.88
N PHE A 17 0.19 2.81 -12.75
CA PHE A 17 -0.48 3.80 -13.60
C PHE A 17 -0.83 3.25 -14.98
N HIS A 18 -0.08 2.25 -15.46
CA HIS A 18 -0.19 1.73 -16.82
C HIS A 18 -0.78 0.31 -16.89
N SER A 19 -0.98 -0.35 -15.75
CA SER A 19 -1.65 -1.66 -15.70
C SER A 19 -3.15 -1.52 -15.93
N ARG A 20 -3.76 -2.55 -16.52
CA ARG A 20 -5.22 -2.70 -16.60
C ARG A 20 -5.85 -3.11 -15.26
N LEU A 21 -5.05 -3.16 -14.19
CA LEU A 21 -5.54 -3.50 -12.87
C LEU A 21 -6.42 -2.34 -12.37
N PRO A 22 -7.54 -2.62 -11.72
CA PRO A 22 -8.49 -1.59 -11.28
C PRO A 22 -7.96 -0.85 -10.04
N VAL A 23 -6.76 -0.27 -10.09
CA VAL A 23 -6.08 0.37 -8.94
C VAL A 23 -6.38 1.86 -8.93
N ASP A 24 -7.15 2.31 -7.94
CA ASP A 24 -7.46 3.74 -7.71
C ASP A 24 -6.33 4.46 -6.97
N ALA A 25 -6.46 5.78 -6.82
CA ALA A 25 -5.44 6.62 -6.18
C ALA A 25 -5.13 6.19 -4.73
N GLU A 26 -6.15 5.86 -3.95
CA GLU A 26 -6.02 5.42 -2.55
C GLU A 26 -5.23 4.11 -2.47
N THR A 27 -5.55 3.16 -3.34
CA THR A 27 -4.87 1.87 -3.43
C THR A 27 -3.39 2.07 -3.76
N ARG A 28 -3.06 2.97 -4.70
CA ARG A 28 -1.67 3.31 -5.04
C ARG A 28 -0.90 3.89 -3.84
N LEU A 29 -1.54 4.74 -3.04
CA LEU A 29 -0.94 5.31 -1.84
C LEU A 29 -0.65 4.24 -0.79
N ILE A 30 -1.58 3.31 -0.56
CA ILE A 30 -1.38 2.17 0.36
C ILE A 30 -0.23 1.29 -0.13
N THR A 31 -0.18 0.93 -1.42
CA THR A 31 0.92 0.13 -1.97
C THR A 31 2.26 0.87 -1.85
N SER A 32 2.30 2.17 -2.15
CA SER A 32 3.48 3.02 -1.97
C SER A 32 3.98 3.00 -0.53
N TYR A 33 3.07 3.15 0.43
CA TYR A 33 3.37 3.05 1.85
C TYR A 33 4.05 1.71 2.17
N LEU A 34 3.38 0.60 1.86
CA LEU A 34 3.86 -0.75 2.17
C LEU A 34 5.22 -1.07 1.54
N LEU A 35 5.46 -0.65 0.29
CA LEU A 35 6.74 -0.86 -0.39
C LEU A 35 7.88 -0.04 0.23
N THR A 36 7.58 1.16 0.73
CA THR A 36 8.59 2.05 1.34
C THR A 36 8.90 1.72 2.79
N SER A 37 7.94 1.16 3.52
CA SER A 37 8.10 0.76 4.92
C SER A 37 8.98 -0.48 5.12
N GLY A 38 9.33 -1.19 4.05
CA GLY A 38 10.14 -2.41 4.05
C GLY A 38 9.32 -3.66 4.42
N SER A 39 9.68 -4.83 3.86
CA SER A 39 8.88 -6.06 4.02
C SER A 39 8.88 -6.64 5.44
N ALA A 40 9.74 -6.14 6.33
CA ALA A 40 9.79 -6.54 7.74
C ALA A 40 8.70 -5.85 8.59
N ASN A 41 8.08 -4.78 8.08
CA ASN A 41 7.00 -4.09 8.76
C ASN A 41 5.66 -4.62 8.25
N HIS A 42 4.87 -5.21 9.15
CA HIS A 42 3.50 -5.66 8.89
C HIS A 42 2.51 -4.70 9.56
N PRO A 43 2.28 -3.51 8.98
CA PRO A 43 1.42 -2.52 9.61
C PRO A 43 -0.01 -3.04 9.71
N THR A 44 -0.63 -2.75 10.84
CA THR A 44 -2.04 -2.94 11.06
C THR A 44 -2.86 -1.94 10.22
N VAL A 45 -4.14 -2.23 10.06
CA VAL A 45 -5.08 -1.31 9.41
C VAL A 45 -5.11 0.06 10.09
N SER A 46 -5.00 0.10 11.43
CA SER A 46 -5.00 1.37 12.18
C SER A 46 -3.79 2.21 11.85
N GLU A 47 -2.60 1.61 11.85
CA GLU A 47 -1.35 2.33 11.51
C GLU A 47 -1.36 2.85 10.07
N LEU A 48 -1.95 2.09 9.13
CA LEU A 48 -2.16 2.56 7.76
C LEU A 48 -3.16 3.72 7.69
N SER A 49 -4.23 3.67 8.46
CA SER A 49 -5.26 4.72 8.57
C SER A 49 -4.63 6.04 9.03
N ASP A 50 -3.85 5.98 10.12
CA ASP A 50 -3.20 7.15 10.71
C ASP A 50 -2.13 7.71 9.78
N ALA A 51 -1.28 6.86 9.22
CA ALA A 51 -0.14 7.31 8.42
C ALA A 51 -0.53 7.85 7.03
N LEU A 52 -1.73 7.53 6.54
CA LEU A 52 -2.27 8.00 5.26
C LEU A 52 -3.40 9.01 5.42
N CYS A 53 -3.77 9.38 6.65
CA CYS A 53 -4.93 10.21 6.97
C CYS A 53 -6.19 9.76 6.21
N MET A 54 -6.46 8.46 6.25
CA MET A 54 -7.52 7.81 5.48
C MET A 54 -8.42 7.02 6.41
N ASP A 55 -9.72 6.95 6.12
CA ASP A 55 -10.66 6.17 6.92
C ASP A 55 -10.29 4.69 6.96
N ALA A 56 -10.35 4.08 8.14
CA ALA A 56 -10.04 2.66 8.33
C ALA A 56 -10.91 1.73 7.44
N LYS A 57 -12.15 2.14 7.12
CA LYS A 57 -13.03 1.41 6.20
C LYS A 57 -12.46 1.38 4.78
N THR A 58 -11.97 2.52 4.32
CA THR A 58 -11.33 2.69 3.01
C THR A 58 -10.02 1.92 2.95
N VAL A 59 -9.20 1.99 4.00
CA VAL A 59 -7.98 1.19 4.14
C VAL A 59 -8.28 -0.30 4.04
N ARG A 60 -9.26 -0.82 4.79
CA ARG A 60 -9.66 -2.24 4.72
C ARG A 60 -10.08 -2.64 3.32
N ARG A 61 -10.97 -1.86 2.68
CA ARG A 61 -11.44 -2.12 1.32
C ARG A 61 -10.27 -2.26 0.35
N ASN A 62 -9.33 -1.32 0.39
CA ASN A 62 -8.20 -1.29 -0.53
C ASN A 62 -7.15 -2.38 -0.20
N VAL A 63 -6.96 -2.73 1.08
CA VAL A 63 -6.12 -3.87 1.47
C VAL A 63 -6.69 -5.19 0.95
N TYR A 64 -7.99 -5.43 1.09
CA TYR A 64 -8.63 -6.63 0.55
C TYR A 64 -8.53 -6.68 -0.98
N LYS A 65 -8.77 -5.55 -1.65
CA LYS A 65 -8.59 -5.44 -3.09
C LYS A 65 -7.16 -5.79 -3.53
N LEU A 66 -6.14 -5.32 -2.80
CA LEU A 66 -4.75 -5.68 -3.08
C LEU A 66 -4.46 -7.17 -2.80
N GLU A 67 -5.10 -7.77 -1.79
CA GLU A 67 -5.02 -9.21 -1.52
C GLU A 67 -5.65 -10.04 -2.65
N GLU A 68 -6.84 -9.67 -3.12
CA GLU A 68 -7.54 -10.31 -4.25
C GLU A 68 -6.75 -10.22 -5.56
N LEU A 69 -6.06 -9.10 -5.78
CA LEU A 69 -5.17 -8.90 -6.94
C LEU A 69 -3.83 -9.64 -6.79
N GLY A 70 -3.58 -10.33 -5.68
CA GLY A 70 -2.32 -11.03 -5.42
C GLY A 70 -1.12 -10.11 -5.19
N LEU A 71 -1.35 -8.83 -4.87
CA LEU A 71 -0.32 -7.81 -4.68
C LEU A 71 0.17 -7.73 -3.23
N LEU A 72 -0.60 -8.24 -2.28
CA LEU A 72 -0.19 -8.40 -0.88
C LEU A 72 -0.78 -9.68 -0.28
N LYS A 73 -0.27 -10.05 0.90
CA LYS A 73 -0.81 -11.14 1.73
C LYS A 73 -1.16 -10.59 3.11
N VAL A 74 -2.41 -10.76 3.57
CA VAL A 74 -2.81 -10.34 4.91
C VAL A 74 -2.51 -11.47 5.90
N ILE A 75 -1.77 -11.15 6.97
CA ILE A 75 -1.52 -12.09 8.07
C ILE A 75 -2.68 -11.95 9.08
N ARG A 76 -3.55 -12.96 9.13
CA ARG A 76 -4.63 -13.03 10.11
C ARG A 76 -4.09 -13.72 11.36
N ARG A 77 -4.03 -13.02 12.49
CA ARG A 77 -3.70 -13.67 13.78
C ARG A 77 -4.87 -14.56 14.19
N ALA A 78 -4.58 -15.83 14.51
CA ALA A 78 -5.54 -16.70 15.17
C ALA A 78 -5.91 -16.10 16.52
N LYS A 79 -7.20 -16.11 16.83
CA LYS A 79 -7.75 -15.62 18.10
C LYS A 79 -7.45 -16.61 19.23
#